data_AF-A0A6P7XW67-F1
#
_entry.id   AF-A0A6P7XW67-F1
#
_cell.length_a   1.000
_cell.length_b   1.000
_cell.length_c   1.000
_cell.angle_alpha   90.00
_cell.angle_beta   90.00
_cell.angle_gamma   90.00
#
_symmetry.space_group_name_H-M   'P 1'
#
loop_
_entity.id
_entity.type
_entity.pdbx_description
1 polymer ?
#
loop_
_entity_poly.entity_id
_entity_poly.type
_entity_poly.pdbx_seq_one_letter_code
_entity_poly.pdbx_strand_id
1 'polypeptide(L)'
;MTTLNDVAQSVWSCRTGRGGRVVVLSCGYRASAAMESELLLFANWSTLLVCMVLKFPQIIAIMAAKSAQGVSLKSLLLELAGFLVFLRYQIYYRYPLETYLEYPILIAQDVILLLFVFYYTGSVNQALPYIAIFISGWYLLALQKWIMDLAMNLCTFISASSKFAQLQSLWQTKDSGQVSAVTWGLASFTCVTRIFTTLMTTNDLIVLVRFIVMLILNIWVTVTVLRYRTKEKKTD
;
A
#
# COMPACT_ATOMS: atom_id res chain seq x y z
N MET A 1 -7.32 16.62 -27.88
CA MET A 1 -7.59 16.70 -26.43
C MET A 1 -9.08 16.95 -26.28
N THR A 2 -9.87 15.89 -26.34
CA THR A 2 -11.28 15.88 -25.98
C THR A 2 -11.32 15.69 -24.48
N THR A 3 -11.72 16.72 -23.75
CA THR A 3 -11.76 16.65 -22.29
C THR A 3 -12.95 15.79 -21.85
N LEU A 4 -12.85 15.10 -20.72
CA LEU A 4 -13.93 14.32 -20.09
C LEU A 4 -15.24 15.14 -19.92
N ASN A 5 -15.17 16.46 -19.99
CA ASN A 5 -16.33 17.36 -19.99
C ASN A 5 -17.14 17.33 -21.31
N ASP A 6 -16.53 17.00 -22.45
CA ASP A 6 -17.23 16.95 -23.76
C ASP A 6 -18.09 15.69 -23.91
N VAL A 7 -17.64 14.57 -23.33
CA VAL A 7 -18.44 13.33 -23.25
C VAL A 7 -19.57 13.48 -22.22
N ALA A 8 -19.33 14.22 -21.13
CA ALA A 8 -20.39 14.53 -20.18
C ALA A 8 -21.48 15.39 -20.86
N GLN A 9 -21.14 16.49 -21.52
CA GLN A 9 -22.14 17.37 -22.16
C GLN A 9 -22.93 16.72 -23.31
N SER A 10 -22.33 15.80 -24.07
CA SER A 10 -23.06 15.07 -25.11
C SER A 10 -24.15 14.12 -24.56
N VAL A 11 -24.06 13.69 -23.31
CA VAL A 11 -25.10 12.89 -22.61
C VAL A 11 -26.22 13.78 -22.03
N TRP A 12 -25.97 15.07 -21.79
CA TRP A 12 -26.98 16.00 -21.27
C TRP A 12 -27.97 16.53 -22.32
N SER A 13 -27.75 16.26 -23.62
CA SER A 13 -28.65 16.68 -24.71
C SER A 13 -29.69 15.61 -25.10
N CYS A 14 -30.00 14.66 -24.23
CA CYS A 14 -31.08 13.71 -24.47
C CYS A 14 -32.44 14.37 -24.16
N ARG A 15 -33.01 14.99 -25.21
CA ARG A 15 -34.42 15.39 -25.32
C ARG A 15 -35.34 14.35 -24.68
N THR A 16 -36.31 14.85 -23.92
CA THR A 16 -37.51 14.16 -23.46
C THR A 16 -38.22 13.44 -24.62
N GLY A 17 -37.90 12.15 -24.81
CA GLY A 17 -38.57 11.25 -25.73
C GLY A 17 -39.47 10.28 -24.95
N ARG A 18 -40.75 10.20 -25.34
CA ARG A 18 -41.73 9.24 -24.81
C ARG A 18 -41.16 7.82 -24.83
N GLY A 19 -40.92 7.26 -23.64
CA GLY A 19 -40.51 5.87 -23.48
C GLY A 19 -39.76 5.66 -22.18
N GLY A 20 -40.48 5.30 -21.11
CA GLY A 20 -39.93 5.10 -19.75
C GLY A 20 -38.77 4.10 -19.64
N ARG A 21 -38.45 3.36 -20.70
CA ARG A 21 -37.29 2.45 -20.75
C ARG A 21 -35.94 3.18 -20.67
N VAL A 22 -35.78 4.34 -21.30
CA VAL A 22 -34.49 5.09 -21.31
C VAL A 22 -34.22 5.73 -19.95
N VAL A 23 -35.26 6.25 -19.29
CA VAL A 23 -35.16 6.86 -17.95
C VAL A 23 -34.75 5.81 -16.90
N VAL A 24 -35.29 4.59 -16.97
CA VAL A 24 -34.94 3.50 -16.06
C VAL A 24 -33.49 3.04 -16.28
N LEU A 25 -33.02 2.94 -17.52
CA LEU A 25 -31.62 2.62 -17.82
C LEU A 25 -30.66 3.71 -17.33
N SER A 26 -30.94 5.00 -17.57
CA SER A 26 -30.10 6.10 -17.05
C SER A 26 -30.15 6.21 -15.52
N CYS A 27 -31.29 5.92 -14.88
CA CYS A 27 -31.41 5.87 -13.43
C CYS A 27 -30.66 4.68 -12.84
N GLY A 28 -30.71 3.51 -13.50
CA GLY A 28 -29.94 2.31 -13.12
C GLY A 28 -28.43 2.52 -13.27
N TYR A 29 -27.98 3.12 -14.37
CA TYR A 29 -26.58 3.49 -14.57
C TYR A 29 -26.11 4.54 -13.55
N ARG A 30 -26.93 5.54 -13.24
CA ARG A 30 -26.60 6.56 -12.23
C ARG A 30 -26.56 5.97 -10.82
N ALA A 31 -27.45 5.04 -10.48
CA ALA A 31 -27.44 4.33 -9.21
C ALA A 31 -26.23 3.37 -9.09
N SER A 32 -25.87 2.66 -10.17
CA SER A 32 -24.67 1.81 -10.21
C SER A 32 -23.41 2.65 -10.03
N ALA A 33 -23.28 3.76 -10.77
CA ALA A 33 -22.13 4.65 -10.68
C ALA A 33 -22.02 5.33 -9.29
N ALA A 34 -23.15 5.73 -8.69
CA ALA A 34 -23.16 6.28 -7.33
C ALA A 34 -22.71 5.23 -6.30
N MET A 35 -23.23 4.00 -6.39
CA MET A 35 -22.84 2.91 -5.51
C MET A 35 -21.35 2.55 -5.64
N GLU A 36 -20.83 2.51 -6.86
CA GLU A 36 -19.40 2.29 -7.13
C GLU A 36 -18.53 3.39 -6.51
N SER A 37 -18.95 4.66 -6.60
CA SER A 37 -18.22 5.79 -6.00
C SER A 37 -18.19 5.75 -4.47
N GLU A 38 -19.30 5.39 -3.82
CA GLU A 38 -19.37 5.22 -2.36
C GLU A 38 -18.50 4.05 -1.88
N LEU A 39 -18.49 2.93 -2.62
CA LEU A 39 -17.61 1.78 -2.34
C LEU A 39 -16.13 2.14 -2.47
N LEU A 40 -15.76 2.90 -3.50
CA LEU A 40 -14.38 3.38 -3.70
C LEU A 40 -13.94 4.33 -2.58
N LEU A 41 -14.82 5.25 -2.19
CA LEU A 41 -14.57 6.16 -1.09
C LEU A 41 -14.33 5.37 0.21
N PHE A 42 -15.26 4.48 0.56
CA PHE A 42 -15.14 3.62 1.74
C PHE A 42 -13.86 2.77 1.73
N ALA A 43 -13.51 2.19 0.57
CA ALA A 43 -12.29 1.41 0.37
C ALA A 43 -11.02 2.24 0.64
N ASN A 44 -10.92 3.44 0.08
CA ASN A 44 -9.76 4.30 0.27
C ASN A 44 -9.63 4.78 1.73
N TRP A 45 -10.75 5.20 2.35
CA TRP A 45 -10.75 5.66 3.75
C TRP A 45 -10.48 4.55 4.76
N SER A 46 -11.03 3.36 4.54
CA SER A 46 -10.75 2.20 5.39
C SER A 46 -9.28 1.79 5.29
N THR A 47 -8.68 1.85 4.09
CA THR A 47 -7.26 1.54 3.91
C THR A 47 -6.38 2.56 4.62
N LEU A 48 -6.68 3.85 4.46
CA LEU A 48 -6.01 4.93 5.21
C LEU A 48 -6.04 4.67 6.71
N LEU A 49 -7.22 4.39 7.27
CA LEU A 49 -7.37 4.14 8.71
C LEU A 49 -6.54 2.94 9.18
N VAL A 50 -6.58 1.83 8.44
CA VAL A 50 -5.80 0.63 8.75
C VAL A 50 -4.29 0.93 8.70
N CYS A 51 -3.83 1.64 7.68
CA CYS A 51 -2.44 2.06 7.54
C CYS A 51 -1.97 2.93 8.70
N MET A 52 -2.79 3.88 9.15
CA MET A 52 -2.51 4.71 10.32
C MET A 52 -2.37 3.87 11.61
N VAL A 53 -3.31 2.94 11.84
CA VAL A 53 -3.33 2.09 13.04
C VAL A 53 -2.16 1.11 13.07
N LEU A 54 -1.71 0.61 11.92
CA LEU A 54 -0.60 -0.35 11.86
C LEU A 54 0.78 0.29 12.09
N LYS A 55 0.96 1.56 11.70
CA LYS A 55 2.24 2.27 11.81
C LYS A 55 2.46 2.91 13.17
N PHE A 56 1.38 3.34 13.82
CA PHE A 56 1.43 3.99 15.13
C PHE A 56 2.12 3.17 16.24
N PRO A 57 1.88 1.84 16.35
CA PRO A 57 2.55 0.99 17.34
C PRO A 57 4.07 0.98 17.19
N GLN A 58 4.61 1.06 15.96
CA GLN A 58 6.06 1.12 15.75
C GLN A 58 6.65 2.43 16.27
N ILE A 59 5.97 3.57 16.04
CA ILE A 59 6.40 4.87 16.54
C ILE A 59 6.37 4.88 18.08
N ILE A 60 5.27 4.41 18.68
CA ILE A 60 5.14 4.30 20.14
C ILE A 60 6.21 3.38 20.73
N ALA A 61 6.48 2.23 20.11
CA ALA A 61 7.47 1.27 20.59
C ALA A 61 8.87 1.89 20.65
N ILE A 62 9.29 2.65 19.64
CA ILE A 62 10.59 3.35 19.65
C ILE A 62 10.62 4.45 20.72
N MET A 63 9.56 5.24 20.83
CA MET A 63 9.47 6.30 21.85
C MET A 63 9.50 5.73 23.26
N ALA A 64 8.82 4.60 23.50
CA ALA A 64 8.79 3.92 24.79
C ALA A 64 10.13 3.25 25.12
N ALA A 65 10.79 2.62 24.13
CA ALA A 65 12.08 1.97 24.31
C ALA A 65 13.25 2.96 24.44
N LYS A 66 13.08 4.21 24.00
CA LYS A 66 14.15 5.23 23.86
C LYS A 66 15.43 4.67 23.20
N SER A 67 15.25 3.67 22.35
CA SER A 67 16.33 2.86 21.77
C SER A 67 15.84 2.24 20.46
N ALA A 68 16.73 2.17 19.47
CA ALA A 68 16.44 1.59 18.16
C ALA A 68 16.68 0.06 18.09
N GLN A 69 17.04 -0.60 19.19
CA GLN A 69 17.46 -2.02 19.19
C GLN A 69 16.42 -3.01 18.65
N GLY A 70 15.13 -2.67 18.67
CA GLY A 70 14.05 -3.53 18.17
C GLY A 70 13.67 -3.33 16.69
N VAL A 71 14.25 -2.34 16.00
CA VAL A 71 13.81 -1.95 14.65
C VAL A 71 14.97 -2.04 13.66
N SER A 72 14.80 -2.86 12.62
CA SER A 72 15.79 -3.03 11.57
C SER A 72 15.79 -1.82 10.62
N LEU A 73 16.84 -1.00 10.71
CA LEU A 73 17.06 0.15 9.83
C LEU A 73 17.00 -0.20 8.34
N LYS A 74 17.55 -1.36 7.94
CA LYS A 74 17.51 -1.83 6.55
C LYS A 74 16.09 -2.12 6.08
N SER A 75 15.25 -2.67 6.96
CA SER A 75 13.84 -2.95 6.64
C SER A 75 13.07 -1.65 6.45
N LEU A 76 13.28 -0.65 7.31
CA LEU A 76 12.62 0.64 7.22
C LEU A 76 13.04 1.42 5.96
N LEU A 77 14.33 1.40 5.61
CA LEU A 77 14.81 2.00 4.36
C LEU A 77 14.22 1.33 3.12
N LEU A 78 14.12 -0.01 3.11
CA LEU A 78 13.52 -0.75 2.00
C LEU A 78 12.03 -0.39 1.85
N GLU A 79 11.32 -0.27 2.97
CA GLU A 79 9.91 0.09 2.99
C GLU A 79 9.68 1.50 2.45
N LEU A 80 10.44 2.48 2.93
CA LEU A 80 10.42 3.86 2.44
C LEU A 80 10.73 3.93 0.93
N ALA A 81 11.73 3.19 0.47
CA ALA A 81 12.05 3.11 -0.96
C ALA A 81 10.88 2.52 -1.77
N GLY A 82 10.24 1.48 -1.25
CA GLY A 82 9.11 0.84 -1.91
C GLY A 82 7.88 1.75 -2.02
N PHE A 83 7.60 2.56 -1.00
CA PHE A 83 6.53 3.55 -1.04
C PHE A 83 6.86 4.72 -1.98
N LEU A 84 8.11 5.20 -2.00
CA LEU A 84 8.53 6.26 -2.90
C LEU A 84 8.43 5.85 -4.37
N VAL A 85 8.92 4.65 -4.72
CA VAL A 85 8.78 4.09 -6.08
C VAL A 85 7.31 3.97 -6.46
N PHE A 86 6.48 3.47 -5.54
CA PHE A 86 5.05 3.28 -5.82
C PHE A 86 4.27 4.58 -5.98
N LEU A 87 4.53 5.57 -5.12
CA LEU A 87 3.94 6.90 -5.23
C LEU A 87 4.36 7.57 -6.53
N ARG A 88 5.66 7.52 -6.85
CA ARG A 88 6.19 8.10 -8.08
C ARG A 88 5.56 7.44 -9.31
N TYR A 89 5.30 6.13 -9.26
CA TYR A 89 4.69 5.39 -10.38
C TYR A 89 3.30 5.94 -10.65
N GLN A 90 2.49 6.06 -9.60
CA GLN A 90 1.12 6.57 -9.70
C GLN A 90 1.07 8.04 -10.15
N ILE A 91 2.00 8.88 -9.70
CA ILE A 91 2.13 10.28 -10.18
C ILE A 91 2.52 10.31 -11.67
N TYR A 92 3.48 9.48 -12.08
CA TYR A 92 3.97 9.43 -13.46
C TYR A 92 2.87 9.01 -14.45
N TYR A 93 2.10 7.99 -14.09
CA TYR A 93 0.97 7.50 -14.88
C TYR A 93 -0.34 8.27 -14.66
N ARG A 94 -0.29 9.39 -13.92
CA ARG A 94 -1.42 10.32 -13.67
C ARG A 94 -2.67 9.65 -13.11
N TYR A 95 -2.47 8.82 -12.08
CA TYR A 95 -3.57 8.19 -11.37
C TYR A 95 -4.45 9.24 -10.67
N PRO A 96 -5.73 8.94 -10.38
CA PRO A 96 -6.57 9.81 -9.57
C PRO A 96 -5.95 10.04 -8.19
N LEU A 97 -6.00 11.27 -7.67
CA LEU A 97 -5.35 11.64 -6.40
C LEU A 97 -5.78 10.75 -5.23
N GLU A 98 -7.07 10.36 -5.21
CA GLU A 98 -7.68 9.53 -4.17
C GLU A 98 -7.03 8.15 -4.05
N THR A 99 -6.51 7.59 -5.15
CA THR A 99 -5.92 6.24 -5.13
C THR A 99 -4.57 6.22 -4.44
N TYR A 100 -3.84 7.35 -4.37
CA TYR A 100 -2.50 7.37 -3.80
C TYR A 100 -2.30 8.31 -2.62
N LEU A 101 -3.35 8.99 -2.16
CA LEU A 101 -3.27 9.95 -1.05
C LEU A 101 -2.73 9.35 0.27
N GLU A 102 -2.87 8.03 0.44
CA GLU A 102 -2.32 7.31 1.59
C GLU A 102 -0.78 7.23 1.60
N TYR A 103 -0.15 7.15 0.43
CA TYR A 103 1.30 6.93 0.34
C TYR A 103 2.12 8.13 0.81
N PRO A 104 1.78 9.40 0.48
CA PRO A 104 2.44 10.56 1.06
C PRO A 104 2.39 10.59 2.59
N ILE A 105 1.24 10.21 3.19
CA ILE A 105 1.08 10.18 4.64
C ILE A 105 1.96 9.08 5.25
N LEU A 106 1.97 7.89 4.65
CA LEU A 106 2.83 6.77 5.07
C LEU A 106 4.32 7.10 4.95
N ILE A 107 4.74 7.74 3.84
CA ILE A 107 6.12 8.18 3.62
C ILE A 107 6.53 9.19 4.69
N ALA A 108 5.66 10.16 5.02
CA ALA A 108 5.96 11.13 6.06
C ALA A 108 6.15 10.46 7.43
N GLN A 109 5.32 9.47 7.77
CA GLN A 109 5.46 8.69 9.00
C GLN A 109 6.75 7.88 9.04
N ASP A 110 7.11 7.20 7.96
CA ASP A 110 8.33 6.41 7.88
C ASP A 110 9.59 7.27 7.94
N VAL A 111 9.57 8.48 7.36
CA VAL A 111 10.67 9.45 7.48
C VAL A 111 10.81 9.90 8.94
N ILE A 112 9.72 10.24 9.63
CA ILE A 112 9.75 10.61 11.05
C ILE A 112 10.31 9.46 11.90
N LEU A 113 9.85 8.23 11.65
CA LEU A 113 10.34 7.03 12.34
C LEU A 113 11.85 6.83 12.12
N LEU A 114 12.31 6.99 10.87
CA LEU A 114 13.72 6.86 10.50
C LEU A 114 14.59 7.92 11.20
N LEU A 115 14.11 9.15 11.31
CA LEU A 115 14.79 10.23 12.06
C LEU A 115 14.92 9.87 13.55
N PHE A 116 13.87 9.34 14.17
CA PHE A 116 13.94 8.85 15.55
C PHE A 116 14.96 7.72 15.70
N VAL A 117 15.00 6.76 14.77
CA VAL A 117 16.00 5.68 14.77
C VAL A 117 17.43 6.25 14.73
N PHE A 118 17.71 7.21 13.84
CA PHE A 118 19.04 7.85 13.77
C PHE A 118 19.38 8.65 15.02
N TYR A 119 18.39 9.34 15.60
CA TYR A 119 18.56 10.09 16.85
C TYR A 119 18.95 9.17 18.02
N TYR A 120 18.21 8.07 18.23
CA TYR A 120 18.48 7.13 19.32
C TYR A 120 19.73 6.26 19.09
N THR A 121 20.18 6.09 17.84
CA THR A 121 21.43 5.41 17.50
C THR A 121 22.66 6.32 17.70
N GLY A 122 22.46 7.61 18.02
CA GLY A 122 23.54 8.58 18.24
C GLY A 122 24.33 8.92 16.98
N SER A 123 23.83 8.53 15.80
CA SER A 123 24.56 8.58 14.52
C SER A 123 23.81 9.44 13.48
N VAL A 124 23.37 10.64 13.87
CA VAL A 124 22.59 11.55 12.99
C VAL A 124 23.32 11.92 11.70
N ASN A 125 24.66 11.94 11.71
CA ASN A 125 25.47 12.18 10.52
C ASN A 125 25.33 11.06 9.47
N GLN A 126 24.95 9.84 9.88
CA GLN A 126 24.69 8.75 8.95
C GLN A 126 23.34 8.91 8.23
N ALA A 127 22.45 9.80 8.66
CA ALA A 127 21.17 10.04 7.99
C ALA A 127 21.33 10.79 6.66
N LEU A 128 22.30 11.71 6.57
CA LEU A 128 22.61 12.54 5.40
C LEU A 128 22.76 11.76 4.08
N PRO A 129 23.60 10.70 3.99
CA PRO A 129 23.73 9.94 2.75
C PRO A 129 22.42 9.26 2.34
N TYR A 130 21.60 8.78 3.28
CA TYR A 130 20.31 8.18 2.93
C TYR A 130 19.34 9.21 2.36
N ILE A 131 19.26 10.40 2.97
CA ILE A 131 18.45 11.51 2.45
C ILE A 131 18.87 11.86 1.02
N ALA A 132 20.19 11.98 0.79
CA ALA A 132 20.72 12.26 -0.55
C ALA A 132 20.34 11.16 -1.56
N ILE A 133 20.46 9.89 -1.19
CA ILE A 133 20.08 8.74 -2.02
C ILE A 133 18.58 8.78 -2.37
N PHE A 134 17.71 9.07 -1.41
CA PHE A 134 16.26 9.14 -1.65
C PHE A 134 15.89 10.30 -2.57
N ILE A 135 16.48 11.48 -2.35
CA ILE A 135 16.26 12.65 -3.22
C ILE A 135 16.76 12.34 -4.63
N SER A 136 17.98 11.81 -4.77
CA SER A 136 18.52 11.45 -6.09
C SER A 136 17.68 10.38 -6.77
N GLY A 137 17.25 9.36 -6.02
CA GLY A 137 16.40 8.28 -6.52
C GLY A 137 15.07 8.80 -7.05
N TRP A 138 14.46 9.76 -6.36
CA TRP A 138 13.21 10.40 -6.78
C TRP A 138 13.32 11.07 -8.16
N TYR A 139 14.41 11.80 -8.41
CA TYR A 139 14.65 12.43 -9.71
C TYR A 139 15.09 11.41 -10.78
N LEU A 140 15.90 10.41 -10.42
CA LEU A 140 16.35 9.36 -11.33
C LEU A 140 15.20 8.53 -11.89
N LEU A 141 14.23 8.16 -11.03
CA LEU A 141 13.02 7.44 -11.42
C LEU A 141 12.16 8.22 -12.43
N ALA A 142 12.29 9.55 -12.48
CA ALA A 142 11.53 10.41 -13.39
C ALA A 142 12.07 10.45 -14.83
N LEU A 143 13.30 9.97 -15.05
CA LEU A 143 14.01 10.21 -16.31
C LEU A 143 13.47 9.39 -17.48
N GLN A 144 13.04 8.15 -17.24
CA GLN A 144 12.66 7.21 -18.30
C GLN A 144 11.58 6.22 -17.83
N LYS A 145 10.62 5.93 -18.71
CA LYS A 145 9.51 5.00 -18.45
C LYS A 145 10.00 3.59 -18.08
N TRP A 146 11.00 3.07 -18.80
CA TRP A 146 11.52 1.71 -18.56
C TRP A 146 12.17 1.56 -17.18
N ILE A 147 12.82 2.62 -16.67
CA ILE A 147 13.42 2.64 -15.33
C ILE A 147 12.32 2.53 -14.28
N MET A 148 11.17 3.17 -14.54
CA MET A 148 10.03 3.19 -13.64
C MET A 148 9.36 1.82 -13.52
N ASP A 149 9.08 1.19 -14.66
CA ASP A 149 8.45 -0.14 -14.70
C ASP A 149 9.38 -1.20 -14.11
N LEU A 150 10.69 -1.10 -14.40
CA LEU A 150 11.70 -1.98 -13.81
C LEU A 150 11.81 -1.81 -12.29
N ALA A 151 11.87 -0.56 -11.80
CA ALA A 151 11.93 -0.27 -10.37
C ALA A 151 10.70 -0.82 -9.63
N MET A 152 9.51 -0.71 -10.24
CA MET A 152 8.27 -1.22 -9.69
C MET A 152 8.26 -2.77 -9.59
N ASN A 153 8.73 -3.45 -10.64
CA ASN A 153 8.84 -4.91 -10.65
C ASN A 153 9.91 -5.42 -9.65
N LEU A 154 11.08 -4.77 -9.60
CA LEU A 154 12.13 -5.09 -8.65
C LEU A 154 11.68 -4.87 -7.20
N CYS A 155 10.99 -3.76 -6.92
CA CYS A 155 10.42 -3.48 -5.60
C CYS A 155 9.45 -4.59 -5.16
N THR A 156 8.60 -5.04 -6.08
CA THR A 156 7.66 -6.15 -5.84
C THR A 156 8.41 -7.44 -5.54
N PHE A 157 9.42 -7.78 -6.35
CA PHE A 157 10.24 -8.97 -6.16
C PHE A 157 10.97 -8.96 -4.81
N ILE A 158 11.65 -7.87 -4.49
CA ILE A 158 12.36 -7.69 -3.21
C ILE A 158 11.42 -7.82 -2.02
N SER A 159 10.24 -7.19 -2.10
CA SER A 159 9.24 -7.24 -1.04
C SER A 159 8.68 -8.66 -0.85
N ALA A 160 8.47 -9.39 -1.95
CA ALA A 160 8.06 -10.79 -1.92
C ALA A 160 9.15 -11.67 -1.27
N SER A 161 10.41 -11.52 -1.69
CA SER A 161 11.55 -12.23 -1.10
C SER A 161 11.72 -11.95 0.38
N SER A 162 11.50 -10.70 0.83
CA SER A 162 11.58 -10.33 2.25
C SER A 162 10.51 -11.05 3.08
N LYS A 163 9.25 -11.06 2.63
CA LYS A 163 8.17 -11.79 3.31
C LYS A 163 8.41 -13.29 3.31
N PHE A 164 8.97 -13.83 2.24
CA PHE A 164 9.36 -15.24 2.17
C PHE A 164 10.48 -15.57 3.16
N ALA A 165 11.50 -14.73 3.29
CA ALA A 165 12.56 -14.89 4.27
C ALA A 165 12.03 -14.81 5.71
N GLN A 166 11.08 -13.91 5.99
CA GLN A 166 10.39 -13.84 7.29
C GLN A 166 9.61 -15.13 7.59
N LEU A 167 8.92 -15.69 6.60
CA LEU A 167 8.21 -16.97 6.72
C LEU A 167 9.19 -18.13 7.00
N GLN A 168 10.32 -18.15 6.30
CA GLN A 168 11.36 -19.18 6.50
C GLN A 168 11.97 -19.08 7.90
N SER A 169 12.25 -17.85 8.38
CA SER A 169 12.73 -17.63 9.74
C SER A 169 11.70 -18.09 10.78
N LEU A 170 10.42 -17.79 10.58
CA LEU A 170 9.32 -18.24 11.45
C LEU A 170 9.20 -19.78 11.50
N TRP A 171 9.43 -20.47 10.38
CA TRP A 171 9.44 -21.94 10.36
C TRP A 171 10.61 -22.54 11.14
N GLN A 172 11.76 -21.87 11.13
CA GLN A 172 12.96 -22.32 11.84
C GLN A 172 12.87 -22.07 13.34
N THR A 173 12.40 -20.89 13.76
CA THR A 173 12.32 -20.53 15.18
C THR A 173 11.09 -21.10 15.87
N LYS A 174 10.00 -21.37 15.13
CA LYS A 174 8.66 -21.74 15.65
C LYS A 174 8.07 -20.75 16.67
N ASP A 175 8.74 -19.64 16.92
CA ASP A 175 8.36 -18.64 17.90
C ASP A 175 7.38 -17.66 17.26
N SER A 176 6.09 -17.91 17.48
CA SER A 176 5.01 -17.12 16.90
C SER A 176 4.66 -15.86 17.71
N GLY A 177 5.37 -15.62 18.82
CA GLY A 177 5.16 -14.49 19.72
C GLY A 177 5.55 -13.13 19.10
N GLN A 178 6.56 -13.11 18.24
CA GLN A 178 7.08 -11.90 17.59
C GLN A 178 6.20 -11.38 16.43
N VAL A 179 5.29 -12.21 15.90
CA VAL A 179 4.56 -11.92 14.66
C VAL A 179 3.06 -11.93 14.89
N SER A 180 2.43 -10.76 14.88
CA SER A 180 0.99 -10.62 15.17
C SER A 180 0.12 -11.05 13.98
N ALA A 181 -0.69 -12.10 14.16
CA ALA A 181 -1.68 -12.54 13.17
C ALA A 181 -2.67 -11.42 12.76
N VAL A 182 -2.94 -10.48 13.67
CA VAL A 182 -3.80 -9.31 13.40
C VAL A 182 -3.15 -8.38 12.39
N THR A 183 -1.83 -8.14 12.50
CA THR A 183 -1.08 -7.29 11.56
C THR A 183 -1.08 -7.87 10.14
N TRP A 184 -0.88 -9.19 10.01
CA TRP A 184 -0.89 -9.84 8.70
C TRP A 184 -2.29 -10.01 8.11
N GLY A 185 -3.31 -10.18 8.97
CA GLY A 185 -4.72 -10.15 8.58
C GLY A 185 -5.14 -8.79 8.04
N LEU A 186 -4.80 -7.70 8.75
CA LEU A 186 -5.05 -6.33 8.29
C LEU A 186 -4.28 -6.01 7.00
N ALA A 187 -3.02 -6.46 6.87
CA ALA A 187 -2.27 -6.31 5.63
C ALA A 187 -2.90 -7.07 4.45
N SER A 188 -3.50 -8.23 4.70
CA SER A 188 -4.28 -8.97 3.70
C SER A 188 -5.53 -8.20 3.28
N PHE A 189 -6.28 -7.65 4.25
CA PHE A 189 -7.43 -6.79 3.99
C PHE A 189 -7.05 -5.58 3.10
N THR A 190 -5.98 -4.86 3.45
CA THR A 190 -5.46 -3.76 2.64
C THR A 190 -5.15 -4.19 1.20
N CYS A 191 -4.55 -5.37 0.99
CA CYS A 191 -4.26 -5.86 -0.37
C CYS A 191 -5.55 -6.16 -1.16
N VAL A 192 -6.58 -6.73 -0.52
CA VAL A 192 -7.89 -6.98 -1.16
C VAL A 192 -8.54 -5.66 -1.58
N THR A 193 -8.59 -4.69 -0.67
CA THR A 193 -9.15 -3.37 -0.94
C THR A 193 -8.42 -2.70 -2.10
N ARG A 194 -7.09 -2.82 -2.14
CA ARG A 194 -6.24 -2.27 -3.20
C ARG A 194 -6.44 -2.95 -4.56
N ILE A 195 -6.65 -4.26 -4.59
CA ILE A 195 -7.02 -5.00 -5.81
C ILE A 195 -8.35 -4.45 -6.35
N PHE A 196 -9.35 -4.32 -5.47
CA PHE A 196 -10.66 -3.79 -5.85
C PHE A 196 -10.57 -2.36 -6.39
N THR A 197 -9.92 -1.44 -5.68
CA THR A 197 -9.77 -0.05 -6.12
C THR A 197 -8.98 0.04 -7.43
N THR A 198 -7.95 -0.80 -7.62
CA THR A 198 -7.15 -0.81 -8.85
C THR A 198 -7.99 -1.24 -10.05
N LEU A 199 -8.74 -2.33 -9.92
CA LEU A 199 -9.63 -2.82 -10.99
C LEU A 199 -10.69 -1.78 -11.38
N MET A 200 -11.21 -1.04 -10.42
CA MET A 200 -12.27 -0.05 -10.65
C MET A 200 -11.75 1.30 -11.17
N THR A 201 -10.52 1.71 -10.84
CA THR A 201 -10.02 3.06 -11.16
C THR A 201 -9.03 3.13 -12.32
N THR A 202 -8.11 2.17 -12.41
CA THR A 202 -6.92 2.27 -13.28
C THR A 202 -6.69 1.05 -14.15
N ASN A 203 -7.12 -0.13 -13.69
CA ASN A 203 -7.00 -1.41 -14.38
C ASN A 203 -5.57 -1.72 -14.88
N ASP A 204 -4.56 -1.26 -14.15
CA ASP A 204 -3.15 -1.51 -14.46
C ASP A 204 -2.71 -2.87 -13.91
N LEU A 205 -2.29 -3.75 -14.82
CA LEU A 205 -1.85 -5.11 -14.53
C LEU A 205 -0.58 -5.15 -13.67
N ILE A 206 0.37 -4.21 -13.81
CA ILE A 206 1.61 -4.21 -13.02
C ILE A 206 1.28 -4.00 -11.54
N VAL A 207 0.43 -3.01 -11.25
CA VAL A 207 -0.02 -2.71 -9.90
C VAL A 207 -0.90 -3.84 -9.35
N LEU A 208 -1.79 -4.40 -10.17
CA LEU A 208 -2.65 -5.51 -9.80
C LEU A 208 -1.86 -6.77 -9.43
N VAL A 209 -0.89 -7.17 -10.25
CA VAL A 209 -0.03 -8.33 -9.98
C VAL A 209 0.73 -8.15 -8.67
N ARG A 210 1.28 -6.95 -8.40
CA ARG A 210 1.92 -6.65 -7.12
C ARG A 210 0.99 -6.92 -5.95
N PHE A 211 -0.24 -6.40 -5.95
CA PHE A 211 -1.16 -6.60 -4.83
C PHE A 211 -1.62 -8.04 -4.69
N ILE A 212 -1.79 -8.78 -5.80
CA ILE A 212 -2.13 -10.21 -5.77
C ILE A 212 -1.00 -11.02 -5.15
N VAL A 213 0.25 -10.82 -5.58
CA VAL A 213 1.43 -11.50 -5.02
C VAL A 213 1.54 -11.21 -3.51
N MET A 214 1.34 -9.95 -3.12
CA MET A 214 1.41 -9.54 -1.71
C MET A 214 0.28 -10.14 -0.87
N LEU A 215 -0.94 -10.24 -1.43
CA LEU A 215 -2.08 -10.86 -0.77
C LEU A 215 -1.80 -12.35 -0.49
N ILE A 216 -1.32 -13.10 -1.49
CA ILE A 216 -1.01 -14.53 -1.35
C ILE A 216 0.03 -14.73 -0.24
N LEU A 217 1.10 -13.92 -0.24
CA LEU A 217 2.14 -14.00 0.78
C LEU A 217 1.60 -13.63 2.17
N ASN A 218 0.78 -12.58 2.29
CA ASN A 218 0.21 -12.16 3.56
C ASN A 218 -0.73 -13.22 4.15
N ILE A 219 -1.57 -13.86 3.32
CA ILE A 219 -2.45 -14.95 3.74
C ILE A 219 -1.61 -16.15 4.19
N TRP A 220 -0.56 -16.52 3.46
CA TRP A 220 0.30 -17.63 3.83
C TRP A 220 0.97 -17.39 5.20
N VAL A 221 1.53 -16.21 5.42
CA VAL A 221 2.12 -15.86 6.72
C VAL A 221 1.06 -15.91 7.82
N THR A 222 -0.14 -15.36 7.58
CA THR A 222 -1.25 -15.39 8.55
C THR A 222 -1.64 -16.82 8.94
N VAL A 223 -1.82 -17.71 7.95
CA VAL A 223 -2.15 -19.12 8.18
C VAL A 223 -1.05 -19.82 8.98
N THR A 224 0.22 -19.54 8.67
CA THR A 224 1.36 -20.13 9.37
C THR A 224 1.40 -19.73 10.84
N VAL A 225 1.23 -18.43 11.14
CA VAL A 225 1.20 -17.91 12.51
C VAL A 225 0.04 -18.53 13.31
N LEU A 226 -1.16 -18.63 12.72
CA LEU A 226 -2.32 -19.24 13.38
C LEU A 226 -2.09 -20.74 13.69
N ARG A 227 -1.44 -21.46 12.77
CA ARG A 227 -1.11 -22.87 12.95
C ARG A 227 -0.12 -23.10 14.09
N TYR A 228 0.89 -22.24 14.25
CA TYR A 228 1.87 -22.36 15.34
C TYR A 228 1.27 -21.97 16.69
N ARG A 229 0.48 -20.89 16.77
CA ARG A 229 -0.25 -20.53 18.00
C ARG A 229 -1.18 -21.64 18.51
N THR A 230 -1.78 -22.40 17.60
CA THR A 230 -2.66 -23.53 17.97
C THR A 230 -1.88 -24.73 18.50
N LYS A 231 -0.60 -24.90 18.11
CA LYS A 231 0.26 -25.98 18.62
C LYS A 231 0.80 -25.66 20.02
N GLU A 232 1.18 -24.42 20.28
CA GLU A 232 1.59 -23.98 21.63
C GLU A 232 0.46 -24.23 22.64
N LYS A 233 -0.76 -23.76 22.36
CA LYS A 233 -1.93 -23.95 23.25
C LYS A 233 -2.38 -25.40 23.48
N LYS A 234 -1.87 -26.37 22.73
CA LYS A 234 -2.19 -27.81 22.90
C LYS A 234 -1.15 -28.56 23.72
N THR A 235 -0.02 -27.93 24.00
CA THR A 235 1.12 -28.53 24.72
C THR A 235 1.18 -28.05 26.17
N ASP A 236 0.44 -26.99 26.52
CA ASP A 236 0.08 -26.59 27.87
C ASP A 236 -1.20 -27.32 28.35
#